data_AF-A0A5E4WW51-F1
#
_entry.id   AF-A0A5E4WW51-F1
#
_cell.length_a   1.000
_cell.length_b   1.000
_cell.length_c   1.000
_cell.angle_alpha   90.00
_cell.angle_beta   90.00
_cell.angle_gamma   90.00
#
_symmetry.space_group_name_H-M   'P 1'
#
loop_
_entity.id
_entity.type
_entity.pdbx_description
1 polymer ?
#
loop_
_entity_poly.entity_id
_entity_poly.type
_entity_poly.pdbx_seq_one_letter_code
_entity_poly.pdbx_strand_id
1 'polypeptide(L)'
;MELTRAAKRRFDMLLHIIPYYKMSVEYGLHALQLASKHNQLAPLRVYVDQEAEPVHETTVNMYTHPISNMAAVHCRLLLEFVGLRSGGQLSDLVEIKERKKGDVGIEDFWDIGGSPLHRLPLGVVHRFPQPEKVRRAWVATCDFAGQRLAHATYDNKLNGVDVTPMLHLAFETVPRIVGDEFLAKAQPPFP
;
A
#
# COMPACT_ATOMS: atom_id res chain seq x y z
N MET A 1 -33.16 -8.35 -5.69
CA MET A 1 -32.65 -8.76 -4.38
C MET A 1 -31.59 -7.73 -3.98
N GLU A 2 -31.84 -6.90 -2.97
CA GLU A 2 -30.88 -5.87 -2.56
C GLU A 2 -29.73 -6.50 -1.78
N LEU A 3 -28.49 -6.20 -2.18
CA LEU A 3 -27.31 -6.62 -1.43
C LEU A 3 -27.31 -5.94 -0.06
N THR A 4 -27.03 -6.72 0.99
CA THR A 4 -26.83 -6.16 2.33
C THR A 4 -25.71 -5.10 2.30
N ARG A 5 -25.75 -4.13 3.22
CA ARG A 5 -24.70 -3.10 3.34
C ARG A 5 -23.30 -3.69 3.44
N ALA A 6 -23.16 -4.84 4.10
CA ALA A 6 -21.90 -5.57 4.21
C ALA A 6 -21.46 -6.19 2.87
N ALA A 7 -22.38 -6.80 2.13
CA ALA A 7 -22.09 -7.34 0.79
C ALA A 7 -21.70 -6.22 -0.20
N LYS A 8 -22.42 -5.10 -0.20
CA LYS A 8 -22.07 -3.92 -1.01
C LYS A 8 -20.67 -3.40 -0.70
N ARG A 9 -20.31 -3.32 0.59
CA ARG A 9 -18.96 -2.88 1.00
C ARG A 9 -17.87 -3.83 0.52
N ARG A 10 -18.07 -5.16 0.59
CA ARG A 10 -17.10 -6.13 0.07
C ARG A 10 -16.95 -6.03 -1.46
N PHE A 11 -18.07 -5.83 -2.16
CA PHE A 11 -18.06 -5.61 -3.60
C PHE A 11 -17.24 -4.37 -3.99
N ASP A 12 -17.47 -3.26 -3.28
CA ASP A 12 -16.72 -2.02 -3.49
C ASP A 12 -15.24 -2.15 -3.14
N MET A 13 -14.92 -2.89 -2.08
CA MET A 13 -13.55 -3.22 -1.70
C MET A 13 -12.82 -3.98 -2.81
N LEU A 14 -13.46 -5.02 -3.37
CA LEU A 14 -12.86 -5.85 -4.42
C LEU A 14 -12.67 -5.09 -5.73
N LEU A 15 -13.69 -4.33 -6.17
CA LEU A 15 -13.69 -3.74 -7.50
C LEU A 15 -13.05 -2.36 -7.59
N HIS A 16 -13.06 -1.59 -6.51
CA HIS A 16 -12.61 -0.20 -6.55
C HIS A 16 -11.51 0.08 -5.53
N ILE A 17 -11.74 -0.20 -4.24
CA ILE A 17 -10.85 0.29 -3.18
C ILE A 17 -9.49 -0.41 -3.20
N ILE A 18 -9.46 -1.76 -3.16
CA ILE A 18 -8.19 -2.50 -3.15
C ILE A 18 -7.41 -2.33 -4.46
N PRO A 19 -8.03 -2.39 -5.66
CA PRO A 19 -7.36 -2.04 -6.91
C PRO A 19 -6.80 -0.63 -6.92
N TYR A 20 -7.55 0.36 -6.44
CA TYR A 20 -7.07 1.75 -6.33
C TYR A 20 -5.88 1.87 -5.39
N TYR A 21 -5.90 1.23 -4.22
CA TYR A 21 -4.77 1.22 -3.29
C TYR A 21 -3.54 0.57 -3.91
N LYS A 22 -3.69 -0.58 -4.56
CA LYS A 22 -2.60 -1.25 -5.27
C LYS A 22 -1.98 -0.32 -6.31
N MET A 23 -2.81 0.27 -7.17
CA MET A 23 -2.37 1.19 -8.21
C MET A 23 -1.70 2.44 -7.63
N SER A 24 -2.23 3.00 -6.54
CA SER A 24 -1.61 4.14 -5.84
C SER A 24 -0.21 3.81 -5.32
N VAL A 25 0.02 2.59 -4.82
CA VAL A 25 1.35 2.15 -4.39
C VAL A 25 2.30 2.04 -5.58
N GLU A 26 1.84 1.50 -6.71
CA GLU A 26 2.62 1.42 -7.95
C GLU A 26 3.00 2.83 -8.47
N TYR A 27 2.07 3.80 -8.44
CA TYR A 27 2.39 5.20 -8.76
C TYR A 27 3.31 5.85 -7.72
N GLY A 28 3.24 5.44 -6.46
CA GLY A 28 4.22 5.80 -5.43
C GLY A 28 5.65 5.41 -5.84
N LEU A 29 5.83 4.20 -6.36
CA LEU A 29 7.13 3.74 -6.86
C LEU A 29 7.63 4.62 -8.02
N HIS A 30 6.75 4.95 -8.98
CA HIS A 30 7.09 5.85 -10.07
C HIS A 30 7.45 7.27 -9.59
N ALA A 31 6.75 7.78 -8.56
CA ALA A 31 7.07 9.07 -7.96
C ALA A 31 8.46 9.08 -7.30
N LEU A 32 8.83 8.02 -6.58
CA LEU A 32 10.17 7.87 -6.01
C LEU A 32 11.26 7.78 -7.11
N GLN A 33 10.97 7.05 -8.19
CA GLN A 33 11.87 6.96 -9.35
C GLN A 33 12.02 8.31 -10.05
N LEU A 34 10.96 9.11 -10.16
CA LEU A 34 11.03 10.45 -10.74
C LEU A 34 11.86 11.38 -9.86
N ALA A 35 11.61 11.36 -8.54
CA ALA A 35 12.34 12.19 -7.58
C ALA A 35 13.84 11.87 -7.50
N SER A 36 14.24 10.62 -7.76
CA SER A 36 15.65 10.21 -7.76
C SER A 36 16.40 10.57 -9.06
N LYS A 37 15.69 10.77 -10.17
CA LYS A 37 16.29 11.08 -11.48
C LYS A 37 16.48 12.56 -11.75
N HIS A 38 15.72 13.42 -11.06
CA HIS A 38 15.68 14.85 -11.34
C HIS A 38 15.96 15.69 -10.09
N ASN A 39 16.39 16.93 -10.29
CA ASN A 39 16.45 17.90 -9.20
C ASN A 39 15.03 18.12 -8.65
N GLN A 40 14.89 17.96 -7.33
CA GLN A 40 13.61 18.10 -6.62
C GLN A 40 12.93 19.46 -6.81
N LEU A 41 13.69 20.52 -7.09
CA LEU A 41 13.18 21.87 -7.37
C LEU A 41 13.01 22.15 -8.86
N ALA A 42 13.30 21.20 -9.75
CA ALA A 42 13.12 21.39 -11.19
C ALA A 42 11.62 21.62 -11.52
N PRO A 43 11.30 22.50 -12.47
CA PRO A 43 9.95 22.66 -12.98
C PRO A 43 9.40 21.36 -13.55
N LEU A 44 8.13 21.06 -13.25
CA LEU A 44 7.37 19.94 -13.78
C LEU A 44 6.08 20.50 -14.38
N ARG A 45 5.77 20.08 -15.60
CA ARG A 45 4.57 20.46 -16.34
C ARG A 45 3.76 19.24 -16.69
N VAL A 46 2.46 19.30 -16.47
CA VAL A 46 1.50 18.25 -16.81
C VAL A 46 0.70 18.69 -18.03
N TYR A 47 0.62 17.80 -19.01
CA TYR A 47 -0.16 17.96 -20.22
C TYR A 47 -1.19 16.82 -20.26
N VAL A 48 -2.43 17.12 -20.63
CA VAL A 48 -3.52 16.14 -20.81
C VAL A 48 -3.91 16.16 -22.28
N ASP A 49 -4.19 14.99 -22.86
CA ASP A 49 -4.67 14.83 -24.25
C ASP A 49 -3.90 15.61 -25.32
N GLN A 50 -2.58 15.77 -25.11
CA GLN A 50 -1.68 16.53 -26.00
C GLN A 50 -2.04 18.02 -26.15
N GLU A 51 -2.71 18.61 -25.16
CA GLU A 51 -2.92 20.06 -25.11
C GLU A 51 -1.60 20.83 -25.25
N ALA A 52 -1.63 21.95 -25.99
CA ALA A 52 -0.43 22.74 -26.31
C ALA A 52 0.15 23.46 -25.09
N GLU A 53 -0.71 23.85 -24.15
CA GLU A 53 -0.33 24.50 -22.89
C GLU A 53 -0.45 23.51 -21.73
N PRO A 54 0.40 23.64 -20.70
CA PRO A 54 0.30 22.78 -19.54
C PRO A 54 -0.96 23.10 -18.74
N VAL A 55 -1.73 22.07 -18.38
CA VAL A 55 -2.89 22.21 -17.49
C VAL A 55 -2.47 22.41 -16.03
N HIS A 56 -1.20 22.11 -15.70
CA HIS A 56 -0.62 22.31 -14.38
C HIS A 56 0.91 22.48 -14.45
N GLU A 57 1.45 23.40 -13.66
CA GLU A 57 2.88 23.61 -13.48
C GLU A 57 3.23 23.62 -11.99
N THR A 58 4.31 22.94 -11.63
CA THR A 58 4.76 22.75 -10.25
C THR A 58 6.25 22.41 -10.23
N THR A 59 6.78 21.93 -9.11
CA THR A 59 8.13 21.33 -9.04
C THR A 59 8.06 19.82 -8.86
N VAL A 60 9.13 19.11 -9.22
CA VAL A 60 9.22 17.65 -9.05
C VAL A 60 8.82 17.23 -7.65
N ASN A 61 9.36 17.86 -6.59
CA ASN A 61 9.06 17.49 -5.21
C ASN A 61 7.58 17.72 -4.83
N MET A 62 7.00 18.85 -5.25
CA MET A 62 5.60 19.16 -4.97
C MET A 62 4.64 18.17 -5.65
N TYR A 63 5.06 17.57 -6.77
CA TYR A 63 4.33 16.50 -7.43
C TYR A 63 4.56 15.13 -6.79
N THR A 64 5.81 14.74 -6.58
CA THR A 64 6.15 13.36 -6.19
C THR A 64 5.89 13.06 -4.71
N HIS A 65 6.11 14.02 -3.83
CA HIS A 65 6.10 13.78 -2.38
C HIS A 65 4.70 13.48 -1.84
N PRO A 66 3.62 14.20 -2.23
CA PRO A 66 2.26 13.80 -1.86
C PRO A 66 1.91 12.39 -2.35
N ILE A 67 2.32 12.03 -3.57
CA ILE A 67 2.05 10.72 -4.17
C ILE A 67 2.77 9.60 -3.38
N SER A 68 4.06 9.77 -3.08
CA SER A 68 4.82 8.77 -2.30
C SER A 68 4.30 8.63 -0.88
N ASN A 69 3.84 9.73 -0.26
CA ASN A 69 3.28 9.72 1.09
C ASN A 69 1.94 8.96 1.13
N MET A 70 1.04 9.25 0.18
CA MET A 70 -0.22 8.52 0.07
C MET A 70 -0.02 7.05 -0.30
N ALA A 71 0.96 6.75 -1.14
CA ALA A 71 1.36 5.38 -1.43
C ALA A 71 1.81 4.63 -0.17
N ALA A 72 2.55 5.27 0.75
CA ALA A 72 2.91 4.63 2.02
C ALA A 72 1.70 4.31 2.90
N VAL A 73 0.72 5.22 2.95
CA VAL A 73 -0.55 4.99 3.65
C VAL A 73 -1.31 3.82 3.05
N HIS A 74 -1.47 3.78 1.72
CA HIS A 74 -2.14 2.67 1.04
C HIS A 74 -1.37 1.36 1.17
N CYS A 75 -0.03 1.39 1.13
CA CYS A 75 0.81 0.22 1.36
C CYS A 75 0.56 -0.39 2.74
N ARG A 76 0.47 0.44 3.78
CA ARG A 76 0.09 -0.01 5.13
C ARG A 76 -1.31 -0.62 5.14
N LEU A 77 -2.30 0.03 4.54
CA LEU A 77 -3.67 -0.46 4.50
C LEU A 77 -3.79 -1.80 3.76
N LEU A 78 -3.02 -1.98 2.68
CA LEU A 78 -2.94 -3.25 1.94
C LEU A 78 -2.31 -4.36 2.79
N LEU A 79 -1.25 -4.07 3.54
CA LEU A 79 -0.66 -5.02 4.48
C LEU A 79 -1.67 -5.43 5.55
N GLU A 80 -2.37 -4.46 6.15
CA GLU A 80 -3.41 -4.72 7.15
C GLU A 80 -4.58 -5.52 6.55
N PHE A 81 -4.96 -5.24 5.31
CA PHE A 81 -5.97 -5.99 4.57
C PHE A 81 -5.59 -7.47 4.43
N VAL A 82 -4.35 -7.78 4.01
CA VAL A 82 -3.87 -9.17 3.88
C VAL A 82 -3.54 -9.85 5.22
N GLY A 83 -3.67 -9.14 6.34
CA GLY A 83 -3.52 -9.70 7.69
C GLY A 83 -2.18 -9.44 8.36
N LEU A 84 -1.38 -8.49 7.87
CA LEU A 84 -0.05 -8.16 8.36
C LEU A 84 0.01 -6.70 8.86
N ARG A 85 0.83 -6.41 9.86
CA ARG A 85 1.06 -5.02 10.32
C ARG A 85 2.42 -4.86 11.02
N SER A 86 2.84 -3.62 11.22
CA SER A 86 3.90 -3.28 12.18
C SER A 86 3.36 -3.39 13.63
N GLY A 87 4.16 -3.96 14.53
CA GLY A 87 3.81 -4.10 15.96
C GLY A 87 5.03 -4.19 16.88
N GLY A 88 4.83 -3.99 18.18
CA GLY A 88 5.90 -4.04 19.19
C GLY A 88 6.68 -2.73 19.34
N GLN A 89 7.56 -2.68 20.34
CA GLN A 89 8.34 -1.49 20.70
C GLN A 89 9.50 -1.23 19.72
N LEU A 90 10.15 -2.30 19.25
CA LEU A 90 11.21 -2.24 18.22
C LEU A 90 10.68 -2.40 16.80
N SER A 91 9.35 -2.33 16.60
CA SER A 91 8.63 -2.57 15.35
C SER A 91 9.06 -3.83 14.59
N ASP A 92 8.20 -4.84 14.59
CA ASP A 92 8.35 -6.05 13.79
C ASP A 92 7.08 -6.27 12.95
N LEU A 93 7.19 -7.09 11.90
CA LEU A 93 6.08 -7.57 11.13
C LEU A 93 5.35 -8.63 11.96
N VAL A 94 4.07 -8.40 12.23
CA VAL A 94 3.24 -9.31 13.01
C VAL A 94 1.96 -9.63 12.26
N GLU A 95 1.43 -10.83 12.52
CA GLU A 95 0.12 -11.23 12.03
C GLU A 95 -0.98 -10.56 12.85
N ILE A 96 -2.05 -10.16 12.17
CA ILE A 96 -3.27 -9.68 12.80
C ILE A 96 -4.00 -10.90 13.36
N LYS A 97 -4.06 -10.99 14.69
CA LYS A 97 -4.80 -12.05 15.40
C LYS A 97 -6.30 -11.79 15.41
N GLU A 98 -6.68 -10.54 15.69
CA GLU A 98 -8.07 -10.10 15.78
C GLU A 98 -8.26 -8.78 15.01
N ARG A 99 -9.38 -8.65 14.31
CA ARG A 99 -9.78 -7.42 13.63
C ARG A 99 -10.74 -6.63 14.50
N LYS A 100 -10.73 -5.31 14.37
CA LYS A 100 -11.75 -4.49 15.03
C LYS A 100 -13.09 -4.74 14.35
N LYS A 101 -14.17 -4.57 15.11
CA LYS A 101 -15.53 -4.72 14.59
C LYS A 101 -15.73 -3.78 13.40
N GLY A 102 -16.00 -4.35 12.23
CA GLY A 102 -16.25 -3.61 11.00
C GLY A 102 -15.01 -3.36 10.13
N ASP A 103 -13.82 -3.82 10.52
CA ASP A 103 -12.70 -3.91 9.58
C ASP A 103 -12.96 -5.05 8.59
N VAL A 104 -12.61 -4.83 7.32
CA VAL A 104 -12.72 -5.84 6.27
C VAL A 104 -11.32 -6.33 5.94
N GLY A 105 -11.14 -7.65 5.96
CA GLY A 105 -9.90 -8.33 5.63
C GLY A 105 -10.00 -9.22 4.41
N ILE A 106 -8.86 -9.75 3.98
CA ILE A 106 -8.81 -10.76 2.92
C ILE A 106 -9.67 -11.98 3.25
N GLU A 107 -9.78 -12.36 4.53
CA GLU A 107 -10.57 -13.51 4.98
C GLU A 107 -12.10 -13.33 4.87
N ASP A 108 -12.56 -12.12 4.54
CA ASP A 108 -13.99 -11.86 4.28
C ASP A 108 -14.41 -12.18 2.83
N PHE A 109 -13.46 -12.65 2.01
CA PHE A 109 -13.62 -12.96 0.60
C PHE A 109 -13.41 -14.45 0.32
N TRP A 110 -13.90 -14.88 -0.84
CA TRP A 110 -13.82 -16.26 -1.30
C TRP A 110 -13.01 -16.33 -2.60
N ASP A 111 -12.24 -17.39 -2.75
CA ASP A 111 -11.54 -17.71 -3.99
C ASP A 111 -12.50 -18.24 -5.07
N ILE A 112 -12.02 -18.34 -6.32
CA ILE A 112 -12.76 -18.89 -7.48
C ILE A 112 -13.31 -20.31 -7.24
N GLY A 113 -12.64 -21.12 -6.42
CA GLY A 113 -13.05 -22.47 -6.06
C GLY A 113 -14.15 -22.52 -5.00
N GLY A 114 -14.58 -21.38 -4.46
CA GLY A 114 -15.56 -21.32 -3.40
C GLY A 114 -14.99 -21.75 -2.05
N SER A 115 -13.71 -21.49 -1.79
CA SER A 115 -13.10 -21.55 -0.44
C SER A 115 -12.82 -20.15 0.11
N PRO A 116 -12.93 -19.92 1.43
CA PRO A 116 -12.59 -18.63 2.00
C PRO A 116 -11.09 -18.36 1.83
N LEU A 117 -10.73 -17.11 1.50
CA LEU A 117 -9.35 -16.70 1.53
C LEU A 117 -8.84 -16.63 2.97
N HIS A 118 -7.52 -16.70 3.15
CA HIS A 118 -6.89 -16.69 4.45
C HIS A 118 -5.92 -15.51 4.59
N ARG A 119 -5.77 -15.03 5.82
CA ARG A 119 -4.70 -14.08 6.17
C ARG A 119 -3.36 -14.67 5.79
N LEU A 120 -2.47 -13.83 5.31
CA LEU A 120 -1.14 -14.26 4.91
C LEU A 120 -0.25 -14.49 6.15
N PRO A 121 0.49 -15.61 6.20
CA PRO A 121 1.44 -15.83 7.27
C PRO A 121 2.67 -14.93 7.08
N LEU A 122 3.46 -14.71 8.13
CA LEU A 122 4.73 -13.96 8.04
C LEU A 122 5.66 -14.51 6.95
N GLY A 123 5.63 -15.82 6.72
CA GLY A 123 6.46 -16.50 5.73
C GLY A 123 6.24 -16.06 4.28
N VAL A 124 5.21 -15.25 3.98
CA VAL A 124 4.98 -14.71 2.63
C VAL A 124 6.18 -13.92 2.09
N VAL A 125 7.00 -13.32 2.97
CA VAL A 125 8.23 -12.60 2.59
C VAL A 125 9.26 -13.49 1.90
N HIS A 126 9.23 -14.81 2.10
CA HIS A 126 10.14 -15.77 1.45
C HIS A 126 9.88 -15.94 -0.05
N ARG A 127 8.80 -15.36 -0.59
CA ARG A 127 8.55 -15.28 -2.03
C ARG A 127 9.51 -14.32 -2.75
N PHE A 128 10.31 -13.55 -2.02
CA PHE A 128 11.24 -12.57 -2.57
C PHE A 128 12.71 -12.93 -2.28
N PRO A 129 13.67 -12.56 -3.15
CA PRO A 129 15.09 -12.92 -3.02
C PRO A 129 15.81 -12.46 -1.73
N GLN A 130 15.21 -11.56 -0.94
CA GLN A 130 15.79 -10.99 0.28
C GLN A 130 14.71 -10.80 1.37
N PRO A 131 14.18 -11.89 1.95
CA PRO A 131 12.99 -11.87 2.82
C PRO A 131 13.13 -10.91 4.00
N GLU A 132 14.30 -10.87 4.64
CA GLU A 132 14.55 -9.98 5.78
C GLU A 132 14.55 -8.49 5.40
N LYS A 133 15.05 -8.15 4.20
CA LYS A 133 14.98 -6.76 3.71
C LYS A 133 13.55 -6.38 3.38
N VAL A 134 12.78 -7.28 2.77
CA VAL A 134 11.36 -7.07 2.45
C VAL A 134 10.56 -6.89 3.75
N ARG A 135 10.74 -7.77 4.73
CA ARG A 135 10.12 -7.66 6.06
C ARG A 135 10.37 -6.30 6.68
N ARG A 136 11.64 -5.86 6.77
CA ARG A 136 11.99 -4.54 7.31
C ARG A 136 11.39 -3.39 6.51
N ALA A 137 11.37 -3.49 5.18
CA ALA A 137 10.78 -2.48 4.32
C ALA A 137 9.27 -2.30 4.56
N TRP A 138 8.53 -3.40 4.73
CA TRP A 138 7.10 -3.37 5.05
C TRP A 138 6.83 -2.74 6.41
N VAL A 139 7.63 -3.09 7.42
CA VAL A 139 7.54 -2.51 8.76
C VAL A 139 7.84 -1.01 8.76
N ALA A 140 8.96 -0.61 8.16
CA ALA A 140 9.36 0.79 8.08
C ALA A 140 8.34 1.64 7.31
N THR A 141 7.72 1.09 6.26
CA THR A 141 6.63 1.76 5.52
C THR A 141 5.39 1.95 6.40
N CYS A 142 5.02 0.92 7.18
CA CYS A 142 3.93 1.05 8.15
C CYS A 142 4.21 2.13 9.20
N ASP A 143 5.43 2.17 9.74
CA ASP A 143 5.82 3.16 10.75
C ASP A 143 5.92 4.57 10.17
N PHE A 144 6.44 4.72 8.95
CA PHE A 144 6.44 5.98 8.22
C PHE A 144 5.02 6.53 8.03
N ALA A 145 4.10 5.67 7.58
CA ALA A 145 2.69 6.04 7.39
C ALA A 145 1.98 6.35 8.71
N GLY A 146 2.29 5.62 9.79
CA GLY A 146 1.63 5.77 11.10
C GLY A 146 2.19 6.86 12.00
N GLN A 147 3.46 7.24 11.83
CA GLN A 147 4.13 8.24 12.68
C GLN A 147 4.60 9.44 11.88
N ARG A 148 5.52 9.27 10.94
CA ARG A 148 6.17 10.42 10.29
C ARG A 148 5.21 11.29 9.47
N LEU A 149 4.19 10.68 8.86
CA LEU A 149 3.14 11.42 8.14
C LEU A 149 2.04 11.96 9.05
N ALA A 150 1.62 11.19 10.06
CA ALA A 150 0.52 11.56 10.95
C ALA A 150 0.95 12.47 12.12
N HIS A 151 2.24 12.44 12.47
CA HIS A 151 2.88 13.08 13.60
C HIS A 151 4.27 13.57 13.19
N ALA A 152 4.34 14.63 12.37
CA ALA A 152 5.58 15.15 11.79
C ALA A 152 6.70 15.49 12.79
N THR A 153 6.39 15.62 14.09
CA THR A 153 7.33 15.90 15.18
C THR A 153 7.75 14.65 15.97
N TYR A 154 7.23 13.46 15.65
CA TYR A 154 7.47 12.21 16.39
C TYR A 154 8.00 11.12 15.46
N ASP A 155 9.33 10.96 15.42
CA ASP A 155 10.03 9.98 14.57
C ASP A 155 10.79 8.93 15.39
N ASN A 156 10.32 8.61 16.60
CA ASN A 156 11.06 7.76 17.54
C ASN A 156 11.35 6.34 17.01
N LYS A 157 10.52 5.82 16.10
CA LYS A 157 10.73 4.48 15.53
C LYS A 157 11.74 4.44 14.37
N LEU A 158 11.79 5.50 13.56
CA LEU A 158 12.69 5.55 12.39
C LEU A 158 13.96 6.34 12.69
N ASN A 159 13.98 7.15 13.75
CA ASN A 159 15.14 7.85 14.29
C ASN A 159 15.94 8.63 13.22
N GLY A 160 15.24 9.32 12.30
CA GLY A 160 15.88 10.12 11.25
C GLY A 160 16.51 9.32 10.11
N VAL A 161 16.36 7.99 10.08
CA VAL A 161 16.86 7.15 8.98
C VAL A 161 16.18 7.53 7.66
N ASP A 162 16.96 7.52 6.57
CA ASP A 162 16.40 7.63 5.22
C ASP A 162 15.57 6.39 4.90
N VAL A 163 14.25 6.58 4.86
CA VAL A 163 13.30 5.51 4.58
C VAL A 163 13.08 5.26 3.09
N THR A 164 13.62 6.11 2.22
CA THR A 164 13.38 6.04 0.77
C THR A 164 13.68 4.66 0.17
N PRO A 165 14.82 3.99 0.49
CA PRO A 165 15.08 2.64 -0.02
C PRO A 165 14.07 1.59 0.47
N MET A 166 13.54 1.76 1.69
CA MET A 166 12.54 0.88 2.27
C MET A 166 11.17 1.09 1.62
N LEU A 167 10.78 2.34 1.38
CA LEU A 167 9.57 2.67 0.62
C LEU A 167 9.63 2.08 -0.79
N HIS A 168 10.77 2.22 -1.48
CA HIS A 168 11.00 1.64 -2.79
C HIS A 168 10.73 0.13 -2.82
N LEU A 169 11.36 -0.61 -1.89
CA LEU A 169 11.22 -2.07 -1.82
C LEU A 169 9.79 -2.49 -1.43
N ALA A 170 9.15 -1.77 -0.51
CA ALA A 170 7.77 -2.05 -0.13
C ALA A 170 6.80 -1.81 -1.30
N PHE A 171 6.97 -0.71 -2.04
CA PHE A 171 6.11 -0.36 -3.17
C PHE A 171 6.28 -1.31 -4.35
N GLU A 172 7.44 -1.94 -4.49
CA GLU A 172 7.64 -3.00 -5.49
C GLU A 172 6.98 -4.33 -5.06
N THR A 173 7.01 -4.67 -3.78
CA THR A 173 6.69 -6.02 -3.31
C THR A 173 5.25 -6.19 -2.82
N VAL A 174 4.66 -5.19 -2.17
CA VAL A 174 3.29 -5.28 -1.63
C VAL A 174 2.24 -5.40 -2.74
N PRO A 175 2.26 -4.58 -3.83
CA PRO A 175 1.31 -4.73 -4.92
C PRO A 175 1.31 -6.11 -5.57
N ARG A 176 2.47 -6.77 -5.63
CA ARG A 176 2.61 -8.13 -6.17
C ARG A 176 1.92 -9.15 -5.28
N ILE A 177 2.12 -9.09 -3.97
CA ILE A 177 1.42 -9.97 -3.03
C ILE A 177 -0.10 -9.77 -3.08
N VAL A 178 -0.57 -8.52 -3.10
CA VAL A 178 -2.01 -8.24 -3.21
C VAL A 178 -2.57 -8.72 -4.55
N GLY A 179 -1.82 -8.54 -5.64
CA GLY A 179 -2.19 -9.06 -6.96
C GLY A 179 -2.36 -10.58 -6.94
N ASP A 180 -1.34 -11.28 -6.45
CA ASP A 180 -1.28 -12.74 -6.51
C ASP A 180 -2.22 -13.42 -5.49
N GLU A 181 -2.32 -12.88 -4.27
CA GLU A 181 -3.04 -13.53 -3.17
C GLU A 181 -4.50 -13.09 -3.06
N PHE A 182 -4.84 -11.94 -3.63
CA PHE A 182 -6.20 -11.42 -3.59
C PHE A 182 -6.78 -11.19 -4.97
N LEU A 183 -6.27 -10.25 -5.78
CA LEU A 183 -6.94 -9.85 -7.02
C LEU A 183 -7.03 -10.96 -8.07
N ALA A 184 -6.04 -11.86 -8.12
CA ALA A 184 -6.05 -13.01 -9.03
C ALA A 184 -6.95 -14.16 -8.55
N LYS A 185 -7.33 -14.17 -7.28
CA LYS A 185 -8.04 -15.30 -6.63
C LYS A 185 -9.46 -14.97 -6.23
N ALA A 186 -9.70 -13.74 -5.79
CA ALA A 186 -10.96 -13.32 -5.21
C ALA A 186 -12.03 -13.20 -6.29
N GLN A 187 -13.22 -13.67 -5.96
CA GLN A 187 -14.43 -13.40 -6.73
C GLN A 187 -15.39 -12.52 -5.93
N PRO A 188 -16.26 -11.76 -6.60
CA PRO A 188 -17.32 -11.03 -5.91
C PRO A 188 -18.10 -12.01 -5.03
N PRO A 189 -18.50 -11.61 -3.81
CA PRO A 189 -19.39 -12.47 -3.04
C PRO A 189 -20.63 -12.74 -3.89
N PHE A 190 -20.90 -14.02 -4.18
CA PHE A 190 -22.12 -14.44 -4.86
C PHE A 190 -23.36 -13.87 -4.13
N PRO A 191 -24.45 -13.57 -4.86
CA PRO A 191 -25.58 -12.78 -4.36
C PRO A 191 -26.32 -13.41 -3.18
#